data_AF-A0A7C8E1Q7-F1
#
_entry.id   AF-A0A7C8E1Q7-F1
#
_cell.length_a   1.000
_cell.length_b   1.000
_cell.length_c   1.000
_cell.angle_alpha   90.00
_cell.angle_beta   90.00
_cell.angle_gamma   90.00
#
_symmetry.space_group_name_H-M   'P 1'
#
loop_
_entity.id
_entity.type
_entity.pdbx_description
1 polymer ?
#
loop_
_entity_poly.entity_id
_entity_poly.type
_entity_poly.pdbx_seq_one_letter_code
_entity_poly.pdbx_strand_id
1 'polypeptide(L)'
;MSEVLDKLFKEIYMNKKLENKIYAIVDNRHNIIDFNKDKYTKFLVTIALRLGVAIEDDGKDIALQFSGEHSEYNRYHESDNYIGALTINSQHSIDNVKICTHKNGSSIATLWPMHDDNDKQQQSKDSKTSAFIEYYINGSRLFTIEDIANYYHPIFLESPGLSPVALEKEVCARKEEALRELYARETSRLVDKNKTLKETLDSQIAQNTKDNNSKLQTKVTELIETARPGEAITRRPRKILMNVDLQEMHTKNRGLVQGVVLYFDDGTSVRNNWSGAEKRKSIIDKLVGREVVTDVWGNYPSDQWFANVYLK
;
A
#
# COMPACT_ATOMS: atom_id res chain seq x y z
N MET A 1 56.23 66.02 26.98
CA MET A 1 54.99 66.53 26.35
C MET A 1 54.66 65.83 25.03
N SER A 2 55.64 65.56 24.15
CA SER A 2 55.44 64.90 22.85
C SER A 2 54.94 63.45 22.94
N GLU A 3 55.52 62.59 23.79
CA GLU A 3 55.09 61.18 23.89
C GLU A 3 53.67 60.98 24.41
N VAL A 4 53.22 61.83 25.33
CA VAL A 4 51.86 61.74 25.88
C VAL A 4 50.83 62.14 24.82
N LEU A 5 51.14 63.16 24.01
CA LEU A 5 50.30 63.57 22.88
C LEU A 5 50.28 62.51 21.78
N ASP A 6 51.39 61.85 21.48
CA ASP A 6 51.46 60.78 20.46
C ASP A 6 50.71 59.51 20.89
N LYS A 7 50.73 59.20 22.19
CA LYS A 7 49.93 58.11 22.78
C LYS A 7 48.44 58.43 22.77
N LEU A 8 48.05 59.66 23.15
CA LEU A 8 46.67 60.13 23.05
C LEU A 8 46.19 60.18 21.60
N PHE A 9 47.04 60.59 20.64
CA PHE A 9 46.69 60.58 19.22
C PHE A 9 46.51 59.16 18.69
N LYS A 10 47.37 58.21 19.08
CA LYS A 10 47.20 56.78 18.71
C LYS A 10 45.98 56.15 19.38
N GLU A 11 45.69 56.47 20.63
CA GLU A 11 44.46 56.02 21.31
C GLU A 11 43.20 56.63 20.69
N ILE A 12 43.20 57.92 20.35
CA ILE A 12 42.08 58.58 19.67
C ILE A 12 41.92 58.07 18.23
N TYR A 13 43.02 57.81 17.51
CA TYR A 13 42.99 57.33 16.12
C TYR A 13 42.65 55.82 16.04
N MET A 14 43.03 55.01 17.04
CA MET A 14 42.57 53.62 17.17
C MET A 14 41.13 53.54 17.67
N ASN A 15 40.70 54.41 18.61
CA ASN A 15 39.30 54.47 19.05
C ASN A 15 38.34 55.03 17.98
N LYS A 16 38.81 55.91 17.08
CA LYS A 16 38.03 56.34 15.91
C LYS A 16 37.87 55.25 14.84
N LYS A 17 38.67 54.18 14.87
CA LYS A 17 38.50 53.00 14.01
C LYS A 17 37.58 51.92 14.59
N LEU A 18 37.11 52.14 15.82
CA LEU A 18 36.10 51.37 16.55
C LEU A 18 34.84 52.23 16.77
N GLU A 19 34.50 53.08 15.79
CA GLU A 19 33.08 53.40 15.62
C GLU A 19 32.39 52.08 15.31
N ASN A 20 31.67 51.54 16.30
CA ASN A 20 30.58 50.57 16.12
C ASN A 20 29.54 51.19 15.17
N LYS A 21 29.88 51.28 13.89
CA LYS A 21 28.88 51.36 12.85
C LYS A 21 28.35 49.95 12.74
N ILE A 22 27.20 49.73 13.40
CA ILE A 22 26.32 48.62 13.08
C ILE A 22 25.91 48.86 11.62
N TYR A 23 26.67 48.29 10.69
CA TYR A 23 26.28 48.24 9.30
C TYR A 23 25.25 47.13 9.19
N ALA A 24 23.98 47.52 9.27
CA ALA A 24 22.88 46.64 8.92
C ALA A 24 22.75 46.63 7.39
N ILE A 25 22.80 45.46 6.79
CA ILE A 25 22.26 45.29 5.44
C ILE A 25 20.75 45.17 5.62
N VAL A 26 19.99 46.10 5.04
CA VAL A 26 18.53 46.08 5.06
C VAL A 26 18.05 45.86 3.63
N ASP A 27 17.50 44.67 3.36
CA ASP A 27 16.85 44.32 2.10
C ASP A 27 17.69 44.64 0.84
N ASN A 28 18.95 44.18 0.83
CA ASN A 28 19.78 44.29 -0.38
C ASN A 28 19.44 43.16 -1.35
N ARG A 29 19.01 43.55 -2.55
CA ARG A 29 18.79 42.64 -3.68
C ARG A 29 20.07 42.42 -4.46
N HIS A 30 20.52 41.18 -4.54
CA HIS A 30 21.55 40.75 -5.47
C HIS A 30 20.91 39.89 -6.56
N ASN A 31 21.08 40.29 -7.82
CA ASN A 31 20.74 39.47 -8.97
C ASN A 31 22.00 38.74 -9.42
N ILE A 32 21.91 37.42 -9.53
CA ILE A 32 23.01 36.63 -10.10
C ILE A 32 22.80 36.56 -11.60
N ILE A 33 23.41 37.53 -12.28
CA ILE A 33 23.44 37.65 -13.73
C ILE A 33 24.87 37.28 -14.15
N ASP A 34 25.13 36.01 -14.49
CA ASP A 34 26.43 35.66 -15.07
C ASP A 34 26.25 34.67 -16.23
N PHE A 35 26.63 35.11 -17.43
CA PHE A 35 26.62 34.31 -18.66
C PHE A 35 27.61 33.13 -18.60
N ASN A 36 28.43 33.04 -17.56
CA ASN A 36 29.29 31.89 -17.31
C ASN A 36 28.52 30.78 -16.58
N LYS A 37 28.02 29.80 -17.37
CA LYS A 37 27.26 28.63 -16.93
C LYS A 37 27.86 27.90 -15.72
N ASP A 38 29.19 27.86 -15.60
CA ASP A 38 29.85 27.17 -14.49
C ASP A 38 29.70 27.95 -13.18
N LYS A 39 29.83 29.28 -13.19
CA LYS A 39 29.65 30.09 -11.98
C LYS A 39 28.21 30.03 -11.46
N TYR A 40 27.25 30.09 -12.37
CA TYR A 40 25.84 29.93 -12.04
C TYR A 40 25.56 28.54 -11.43
N THR A 41 26.07 27.48 -12.06
CA THR A 41 25.95 26.10 -11.54
C THR A 41 26.60 25.96 -10.15
N LYS A 42 27.80 26.52 -9.95
CA LYS A 42 28.49 26.53 -8.65
C LYS A 42 27.61 27.14 -7.57
N PHE A 43 26.91 28.22 -7.90
CA PHE A 43 26.05 28.91 -6.97
C PHE A 43 24.81 28.10 -6.61
N LEU A 44 24.13 27.53 -7.60
CA LEU A 44 22.98 26.63 -7.39
C LEU A 44 23.34 25.45 -6.48
N VAL A 45 24.46 24.78 -6.77
CA VAL A 45 24.94 23.66 -5.95
C VAL A 45 25.29 24.12 -4.54
N THR A 46 25.88 25.31 -4.39
CA THR A 46 26.21 25.86 -3.06
C THR A 46 24.95 26.10 -2.23
N ILE A 47 23.91 26.71 -2.80
CA ILE A 47 22.64 26.92 -2.11
C ILE A 47 21.99 25.59 -1.76
N ALA A 48 21.88 24.65 -2.70
CA ALA A 48 21.27 23.36 -2.43
C ALA A 48 22.01 22.60 -1.34
N LEU A 49 23.35 22.50 -1.42
CA LEU A 49 24.14 21.74 -0.46
C LEU A 49 24.18 22.38 0.93
N ARG A 50 24.32 23.71 1.01
CA ARG A 50 24.51 24.41 2.28
C ARG A 50 23.21 24.86 2.93
N LEU A 51 22.21 25.23 2.15
CA LEU A 51 20.96 25.79 2.66
C LEU A 51 19.76 24.86 2.49
N GLY A 52 19.92 23.73 1.80
CA GLY A 52 18.81 22.79 1.56
C GLY A 52 17.73 23.37 0.64
N VAL A 53 18.07 24.38 -0.17
CA VAL A 53 17.11 25.02 -1.09
C VAL A 53 17.41 24.63 -2.53
N ALA A 54 16.44 23.98 -3.17
CA ALA A 54 16.49 23.71 -4.59
C ALA A 54 15.92 24.90 -5.36
N ILE A 55 16.77 25.57 -6.13
CA ILE A 55 16.33 26.63 -7.05
C ILE A 55 16.18 26.00 -8.44
N GLU A 56 15.02 26.19 -9.05
CA GLU A 56 14.78 25.77 -10.43
C GLU A 56 15.70 26.54 -11.39
N ASP A 57 16.37 25.82 -12.29
CA ASP A 57 17.16 26.43 -13.37
C ASP A 57 16.23 26.78 -14.55
N ASP A 58 15.39 27.79 -14.35
CA ASP A 58 14.44 28.28 -15.35
C ASP A 58 15.05 29.39 -16.26
N GLY A 59 16.36 29.62 -16.12
CA GLY A 59 17.11 30.65 -16.84
C GLY A 59 16.80 32.09 -16.40
N LYS A 60 16.06 32.30 -15.30
CA LYS A 60 15.83 33.62 -14.73
C LYS A 60 16.89 33.97 -13.68
N ASP A 61 16.98 35.28 -13.40
CA ASP A 61 17.85 35.79 -12.34
C ASP A 61 17.42 35.26 -10.98
N ILE A 62 18.38 34.81 -10.18
CA ILE A 62 18.16 34.47 -8.77
C ILE A 62 18.21 35.78 -7.97
N ALA A 63 17.12 36.10 -7.28
CA ALA A 63 17.03 37.26 -6.41
C ALA A 63 17.32 36.86 -4.97
N LEU A 64 18.40 37.42 -4.41
CA LEU A 64 18.76 37.23 -3.00
C LEU A 64 18.47 38.53 -2.25
N GLN A 65 17.63 38.45 -1.23
CA GLN A 65 17.34 39.54 -0.29
C GLN A 65 17.93 39.17 1.06
N PHE A 66 18.98 39.87 1.48
CA PHE A 66 19.60 39.64 2.79
C PHE A 66 19.26 40.76 3.76
N SER A 67 19.00 40.41 5.01
CA SER A 67 18.94 41.35 6.12
C SER A 67 19.74 40.84 7.31
N GLY A 68 20.70 41.61 7.78
CA GLY A 68 21.58 41.14 8.85
C GLY A 68 22.57 42.19 9.31
N GLU A 69 23.35 41.80 10.31
CA GLU A 69 24.34 42.66 10.95
C GLU A 69 25.76 42.27 10.56
N HIS A 70 26.64 43.27 10.51
CA HIS A 70 28.06 43.03 10.31
C HIS A 70 28.60 42.11 11.41
N SER A 71 29.32 41.07 10.97
CA SER A 71 29.93 40.08 11.85
C SER A 71 31.43 40.32 11.99
N GLU A 72 32.16 40.40 10.87
CA GLU A 72 33.61 40.56 10.87
C GLU A 72 34.14 41.04 9.51
N TYR A 73 35.35 41.60 9.51
CA TYR A 73 36.09 41.91 8.28
C TYR A 73 37.23 40.90 8.07
N ASN A 74 37.20 40.19 6.94
CA ASN A 74 38.26 39.30 6.53
C ASN A 74 39.36 40.08 5.81
N ARG A 75 40.47 40.33 6.53
CA ARG A 75 41.62 41.06 6.00
C ARG A 75 42.32 40.38 4.82
N TYR A 76 42.26 39.05 4.72
CA TYR A 76 42.95 38.30 3.65
C TYR A 76 42.24 38.44 2.30
N HIS A 77 40.92 38.53 2.31
CA HIS A 77 40.09 38.64 1.11
C HIS A 77 39.51 40.05 0.91
N GLU A 78 39.86 40.97 1.82
CA GLU A 78 39.32 42.32 1.88
C GLU A 78 37.78 42.33 1.80
N SER A 79 37.14 41.43 2.53
CA SER A 79 35.69 41.17 2.46
C SER A 79 35.00 41.39 3.81
N ASP A 80 33.76 41.88 3.77
CA ASP A 80 32.89 41.97 4.95
C ASP A 80 31.99 40.74 5.04
N ASN A 81 31.85 40.23 6.26
CA ASN A 81 30.96 39.14 6.59
C ASN A 81 29.79 39.66 7.43
N TYR A 82 28.59 39.16 7.15
CA TYR A 82 27.36 39.54 7.85
C TYR A 82 26.59 38.29 8.26
N ILE A 83 25.87 38.35 9.38
CA ILE A 83 24.99 37.26 9.86
C ILE A 83 23.56 37.80 9.93
N GLY A 84 22.60 37.03 9.42
CA GLY A 84 21.19 37.44 9.43
C GLY A 84 20.28 36.50 8.66
N ALA A 85 19.18 37.04 8.16
CA ALA A 85 18.19 36.30 7.38
C ALA A 85 18.42 36.48 5.87
N LEU A 86 18.29 35.40 5.12
CA LEU A 86 18.35 35.38 3.66
C LEU A 86 17.00 34.93 3.09
N THR A 87 16.47 35.72 2.17
CA THR A 87 15.31 35.36 1.36
C THR A 87 15.73 35.12 -0.09
N ILE A 88 15.38 33.96 -0.65
CA ILE A 88 15.70 33.57 -2.02
C ILE A 88 14.41 33.57 -2.85
N ASN A 89 14.41 34.29 -3.98
CA ASN A 89 13.28 34.44 -4.91
C ASN A 89 11.96 34.84 -4.24
N SER A 90 12.00 35.51 -3.08
CA SER A 90 10.84 35.83 -2.24
C SER A 90 10.05 34.61 -1.74
N GLN A 91 10.62 33.40 -1.82
CA GLN A 91 9.94 32.13 -1.52
C GLN A 91 10.57 31.40 -0.33
N HIS A 92 11.90 31.36 -0.26
CA HIS A 92 12.61 30.62 0.79
C HIS A 92 13.24 31.62 1.74
N SER A 93 12.79 31.65 3.00
CA SER A 93 13.38 32.45 4.06
C SER A 93 14.17 31.55 4.99
N ILE A 94 15.44 31.88 5.21
CA ILE A 94 16.38 31.13 6.03
C ILE A 94 17.01 32.10 7.01
N ASP A 95 16.82 31.84 8.29
CA ASP A 95 17.45 32.60 9.36
C ASP A 95 18.87 32.10 9.63
N ASN A 96 19.66 32.95 10.31
CA ASN A 96 21.00 32.62 10.76
C ASN A 96 21.93 32.18 9.62
N VAL A 97 21.94 32.91 8.51
CA VAL A 97 22.87 32.73 7.39
C VAL A 97 23.99 33.75 7.54
N LYS A 98 25.23 33.29 7.39
CA LYS A 98 26.38 34.18 7.24
C LYS A 98 26.72 34.31 5.77
N ILE A 99 26.83 35.55 5.31
CA ILE A 99 27.25 35.90 3.96
C ILE A 99 28.62 36.55 4.00
N CYS A 100 29.38 36.36 2.93
CA CYS A 100 30.60 37.11 2.65
C CYS A 100 30.36 37.95 1.39
N THR A 101 30.60 39.25 1.48
CA THR A 101 30.46 40.16 0.33
C THR A 101 31.80 40.44 -0.33
N HIS A 102 31.82 40.74 -1.62
CA HIS A 102 33.02 41.27 -2.27
C HIS A 102 33.43 42.62 -1.66
N LYS A 103 34.68 43.06 -1.92
CA LYS A 103 35.31 44.28 -1.36
C LYS A 103 34.47 45.56 -1.39
N ASN A 104 33.56 45.69 -2.35
CA ASN A 104 32.72 46.87 -2.51
C ASN A 104 31.31 46.70 -1.91
N GLY A 105 31.02 45.58 -1.25
CA GLY A 105 29.69 45.26 -0.68
C GLY A 105 28.58 45.01 -1.71
N SER A 106 28.90 45.09 -3.01
CA SER A 106 27.91 45.11 -4.10
C SER A 106 27.32 43.74 -4.44
N SER A 107 27.96 42.66 -4.03
CA SER A 107 27.53 41.28 -4.32
C SER A 107 27.98 40.30 -3.23
N ILE A 108 27.19 39.24 -3.06
CA ILE A 108 27.51 38.10 -2.21
C ILE A 108 28.50 37.20 -2.95
N ALA A 109 29.68 36.99 -2.35
CA ALA A 109 30.71 36.10 -2.87
C ALA A 109 30.41 34.62 -2.54
N THR A 110 29.93 34.38 -1.31
CA THR A 110 29.53 33.05 -0.84
C THR A 110 28.67 33.19 0.42
N LEU A 111 28.00 32.11 0.80
CA LEU A 111 27.08 32.05 1.92
C LEU A 111 27.17 30.70 2.63
N TRP A 112 26.75 30.67 3.89
CA TRP A 112 26.68 29.46 4.70
C TRP A 112 25.63 29.60 5.81
N PRO A 113 24.94 28.51 6.18
CA PRO A 113 24.18 28.49 7.40
C PRO A 113 25.12 28.63 8.59
N MET A 114 24.69 29.35 9.61
CA MET A 114 25.30 29.33 10.93
C MET A 114 24.62 28.22 11.72
N HIS A 115 25.39 27.21 12.09
CA HIS A 115 24.94 26.19 13.03
C HIS A 115 25.28 26.64 14.45
N ASP A 116 24.42 26.27 15.40
CA ASP A 116 24.59 26.54 16.84
C ASP A 116 25.78 25.75 17.45
N ASP A 117 26.36 24.81 16.71
CA ASP A 117 27.48 24.00 17.18
C ASP A 117 28.84 24.67 17.00
N ASN A 118 29.53 24.80 18.14
CA ASN A 118 30.86 25.38 18.27
C ASN A 118 31.90 24.69 17.35
N ASP A 119 32.69 25.54 16.71
CA ASP A 119 34.01 25.30 16.10
C ASP A 119 34.12 24.43 14.83
N LYS A 120 33.27 23.43 14.56
CA LYS A 120 33.57 22.45 13.50
C LYS A 120 33.13 22.79 12.08
N GLN A 121 32.17 23.70 11.89
CA GLN A 121 31.57 23.94 10.56
C GLN A 121 31.70 25.37 10.05
N GLN A 122 31.89 26.34 10.95
CA GLN A 122 31.94 27.76 10.60
C GLN A 122 33.30 28.19 10.01
N GLN A 123 34.32 27.32 10.02
CA GLN A 123 35.67 27.66 9.55
C GLN A 123 36.00 26.93 8.25
N SER A 124 35.84 27.70 7.18
CA SER A 124 36.24 27.61 5.76
C SER A 124 37.50 26.84 5.32
N LYS A 125 38.10 25.92 6.10
CA LYS A 125 39.29 25.14 5.65
C LYS A 125 38.99 23.69 5.32
N ASP A 126 38.04 23.05 6.00
CA ASP A 126 37.80 21.61 5.84
C ASP A 126 36.47 21.25 5.15
N SER A 127 35.61 22.24 4.86
CA SER A 127 34.38 21.97 4.10
C SER A 127 34.74 21.49 2.69
N LYS A 128 34.32 20.27 2.33
CA LYS A 128 34.56 19.71 0.98
C LYS A 128 33.60 20.26 -0.07
N THR A 129 32.98 21.44 0.16
CA THR A 129 32.05 22.08 -0.78
C THR A 129 32.67 22.26 -2.17
N SER A 130 33.88 22.80 -2.27
CA SER A 130 34.54 22.99 -3.58
C SER A 130 34.79 21.66 -4.29
N ALA A 131 35.23 20.63 -3.55
CA ALA A 131 35.42 19.29 -4.10
C ALA A 131 34.10 18.66 -4.55
N PHE A 132 33.00 18.89 -3.82
CA PHE A 132 31.66 18.44 -4.20
C PHE A 132 31.14 19.14 -5.45
N ILE A 133 31.35 20.45 -5.54
CA ILE A 133 31.03 21.24 -6.72
C ILE A 133 31.82 20.75 -7.94
N GLU A 134 33.12 20.52 -7.80
CA GLU A 134 33.95 19.96 -8.87
C GLU A 134 33.48 18.56 -9.28
N TYR A 135 33.15 17.71 -8.30
CA TYR A 135 32.58 16.38 -8.57
C TYR A 135 31.26 16.47 -9.35
N TYR A 136 30.38 17.42 -8.99
CA TYR A 136 29.12 17.66 -9.68
C TYR A 136 29.30 18.17 -11.12
N ILE A 137 30.24 19.10 -11.32
CA ILE A 137 30.49 19.72 -12.65
C ILE A 137 31.23 18.76 -13.58
N ASN A 138 32.24 18.05 -13.07
CA ASN A 138 33.09 17.15 -13.86
C ASN A 138 32.50 15.76 -14.04
N GLY A 139 31.65 15.31 -13.12
CA GLY A 139 30.87 14.10 -13.28
C GLY A 139 29.77 14.28 -14.33
N SER A 140 29.42 13.22 -15.04
CA SER A 140 28.12 13.14 -15.72
C SER A 140 27.04 13.26 -14.65
N ARG A 141 26.54 14.48 -14.38
CA ARG A 141 25.57 14.86 -13.32
C ARG A 141 24.72 13.67 -12.84
N LEU A 142 25.17 12.99 -11.79
CA LEU A 142 24.53 11.76 -11.29
C LEU A 142 23.25 12.04 -10.51
N PHE A 143 23.03 13.30 -10.13
CA PHE A 143 21.94 13.76 -9.30
C PHE A 143 21.56 15.21 -9.66
N THR A 144 20.34 15.60 -9.31
CA THR A 144 19.77 16.93 -9.60
C THR A 144 20.05 17.94 -8.47
N ILE A 145 19.78 19.24 -8.71
CA ILE A 145 19.84 20.26 -7.64
C ILE A 145 18.85 19.92 -6.50
N GLU A 146 17.68 19.38 -6.86
CA GLU A 146 16.68 18.89 -5.90
C GLU A 146 17.20 17.71 -5.07
N ASP A 147 17.89 16.76 -5.69
CA ASP A 147 18.52 15.66 -4.96
C ASP A 147 19.54 16.18 -3.94
N ILE A 148 20.33 17.18 -4.32
CA ILE A 148 21.33 17.79 -3.43
C ILE A 148 20.65 18.41 -2.22
N ALA A 149 19.61 19.22 -2.45
CA ALA A 149 18.87 19.89 -1.39
C ALA A 149 18.17 18.90 -0.43
N ASN A 150 17.60 17.82 -0.96
CA ASN A 150 16.77 16.90 -0.17
C ASN A 150 17.57 15.78 0.51
N TYR A 151 18.63 15.27 -0.14
CA TYR A 151 19.35 14.09 0.34
C TYR A 151 20.78 14.37 0.77
N TYR A 152 21.50 15.24 0.07
CA TYR A 152 22.91 15.50 0.37
C TYR A 152 23.07 16.54 1.48
N HIS A 153 22.22 17.58 1.49
CA HIS A 153 22.28 18.66 2.47
C HIS A 153 22.23 18.16 3.93
N PRO A 154 21.28 17.30 4.36
CA PRO A 154 21.24 16.84 5.76
C PRO A 154 22.54 16.14 6.18
N ILE A 155 23.10 15.29 5.32
CA ILE A 155 24.33 14.55 5.62
C ILE A 155 25.54 15.49 5.60
N PHE A 156 25.54 16.47 4.70
CA PHE A 156 26.56 17.51 4.65
C PHE A 156 26.56 18.35 5.93
N LEU A 157 25.38 18.67 6.49
CA LEU A 157 25.26 19.34 7.78
C LEU A 157 25.74 18.48 8.94
N GLU A 158 25.59 17.16 8.88
CA GLU A 158 26.12 16.28 9.92
C GLU A 158 27.65 16.12 9.83
N SER A 159 28.21 16.17 8.61
CA SER A 159 29.62 15.89 8.36
C SER A 159 30.16 16.61 7.11
N PRO A 160 30.43 17.94 7.19
CA PRO A 160 30.81 18.76 6.03
C PRO A 160 32.20 18.46 5.47
N GLY A 161 33.00 17.67 6.19
CA GLY A 161 34.33 17.21 5.78
C GLY A 161 34.33 15.94 4.91
N LEU A 162 33.17 15.31 4.67
CA LEU A 162 33.07 14.11 3.84
C LEU A 162 33.49 14.39 2.39
N SER A 163 34.21 13.45 1.78
CA SER A 163 34.47 13.52 0.34
C SER A 163 33.17 13.31 -0.44
N PRO A 164 33.08 13.81 -1.70
CA PRO A 164 31.86 13.67 -2.50
C PRO A 164 31.40 12.20 -2.67
N VAL A 165 32.35 11.29 -2.88
CA VAL A 165 32.09 9.85 -3.00
C VAL A 165 31.57 9.24 -1.69
N ALA A 166 32.13 9.66 -0.55
CA ALA A 166 31.65 9.19 0.75
C ALA A 166 30.24 9.71 1.05
N LEU A 167 29.96 10.97 0.69
CA LEU A 167 28.65 11.58 0.83
C LEU A 167 27.60 10.85 -0.03
N GLU A 168 27.93 10.55 -1.28
CA GLU A 168 27.05 9.78 -2.17
C GLU A 168 26.77 8.37 -1.64
N LYS A 169 27.79 7.67 -1.11
CA LYS A 169 27.61 6.35 -0.49
C LYS A 169 26.64 6.41 0.69
N GLU A 170 26.76 7.42 1.54
CA GLU A 170 25.87 7.62 2.69
C GLU A 170 24.44 7.94 2.24
N VAL A 171 24.26 8.80 1.23
CA VAL A 171 22.95 9.05 0.61
C VAL A 171 22.30 7.75 0.14
N CYS A 172 23.04 6.93 -0.62
CA CYS A 172 22.54 5.65 -1.11
C CYS A 172 22.16 4.71 0.04
N ALA A 173 23.00 4.61 1.07
CA ALA A 173 22.71 3.78 2.24
C ALA A 173 21.42 4.22 2.97
N ARG A 174 21.21 5.53 3.17
CA ARG A 174 19.99 6.06 3.80
C ARG A 174 18.75 5.84 2.94
N LYS A 175 18.86 6.00 1.61
CA LYS A 175 17.76 5.71 0.67
C LYS A 175 17.38 4.23 0.70
N GLU A 176 18.36 3.34 0.71
CA GLU A 176 18.12 1.89 0.82
C GLU A 176 17.45 1.52 2.14
N GLU A 177 17.90 2.09 3.26
CA GLU A 177 17.33 1.80 4.57
C GLU A 177 15.88 2.29 4.68
N ALA A 178 15.60 3.53 4.22
CA ALA A 178 14.24 4.05 4.16
C ALA A 178 13.30 3.17 3.31
N LEU A 179 13.82 2.62 2.20
CA LEU A 179 13.06 1.71 1.36
C LEU A 179 12.80 0.37 2.05
N ARG A 180 13.78 -0.18 2.77
CA ARG A 180 13.60 -1.41 3.57
C ARG A 180 12.56 -1.22 4.66
N GLU A 181 12.59 -0.10 5.39
CA GLU A 181 11.58 0.22 6.39
C GLU A 181 10.17 0.30 5.79
N LEU A 182 10.03 0.94 4.63
CA LEU A 182 8.75 1.04 3.93
C LEU A 182 8.23 -0.35 3.55
N TYR A 183 9.07 -1.21 2.98
CA TYR A 183 8.69 -2.58 2.64
C TYR A 183 8.34 -3.41 3.89
N ALA A 184 9.06 -3.24 5.00
CA ALA A 184 8.76 -3.93 6.24
C ALA A 184 7.38 -3.50 6.78
N ARG A 185 7.09 -2.19 6.80
CA ARG A 185 5.78 -1.65 7.23
C ARG A 185 4.63 -2.17 6.36
N GLU A 186 4.80 -2.16 5.04
CA GLU A 186 3.77 -2.62 4.11
C GLU A 186 3.54 -4.13 4.23
N THR A 187 4.62 -4.91 4.41
CA THR A 187 4.54 -6.35 4.64
C THR A 187 3.75 -6.66 5.92
N SER A 188 4.06 -5.98 7.04
CA SER A 188 3.31 -6.12 8.29
C SER A 188 1.82 -5.78 8.11
N ARG A 189 1.52 -4.67 7.44
CA ARG A 189 0.14 -4.25 7.14
C ARG A 189 -0.62 -5.31 6.35
N LEU A 190 0.01 -5.92 5.35
CA LEU A 190 -0.61 -6.98 4.55
C LEU A 190 -0.83 -8.27 5.35
N VAL A 191 0.09 -8.63 6.24
CA VAL A 191 -0.06 -9.78 7.15
C VAL A 191 -1.25 -9.58 8.09
N ASP A 192 -1.38 -8.40 8.72
CA ASP A 192 -2.49 -8.10 9.62
C ASP A 192 -3.84 -8.07 8.90
N LYS A 193 -3.87 -7.51 7.68
CA LYS A 193 -5.06 -7.50 6.83
C LYS A 193 -5.47 -8.93 6.44
N ASN A 194 -4.51 -9.77 6.05
CA ASN A 194 -4.79 -11.17 5.70
C ASN A 194 -5.29 -11.98 6.89
N LYS A 195 -4.73 -11.74 8.09
CA LYS A 195 -5.20 -12.36 9.33
C LYS A 195 -6.66 -11.99 9.62
N THR A 196 -6.98 -10.70 9.55
CA THR A 196 -8.34 -10.19 9.78
C THR A 196 -9.34 -10.74 8.76
N LEU A 197 -8.95 -10.80 7.48
CA LEU A 197 -9.76 -11.39 6.41
C LEU A 197 -10.02 -12.87 6.66
N LYS A 198 -9.00 -13.62 7.09
CA LYS A 198 -9.14 -15.05 7.41
C LYS A 198 -10.08 -15.27 8.58
N GLU A 199 -9.92 -14.52 9.67
CA GLU A 199 -10.81 -14.59 10.85
C GLU A 199 -12.26 -14.25 10.50
N THR A 200 -12.47 -13.27 9.62
CA THR A 200 -13.80 -12.90 9.11
C THR A 200 -14.39 -14.02 8.27
N LEU A 201 -13.61 -14.61 7.36
CA LEU A 201 -14.05 -15.71 6.50
C LEU A 201 -14.39 -16.96 7.32
N ASP A 202 -13.54 -17.33 8.28
CA ASP A 202 -13.75 -18.47 9.17
C ASP A 202 -15.03 -18.28 10.00
N SER A 203 -15.28 -17.06 10.49
CA SER A 203 -16.52 -16.70 11.21
C SER A 203 -17.77 -16.82 10.33
N GLN A 204 -17.69 -16.37 9.06
CA GLN A 204 -18.79 -16.51 8.10
C GLN A 204 -19.07 -17.97 7.75
N ILE A 205 -18.02 -18.79 7.57
CA ILE A 205 -18.18 -20.23 7.31
C ILE A 205 -18.84 -20.91 8.50
N ALA A 206 -18.40 -20.62 9.72
CA ALA A 206 -18.98 -21.18 10.94
C ALA A 206 -20.47 -20.81 11.08
N GLN A 207 -20.81 -19.54 10.84
CA GLN A 207 -22.18 -19.06 10.90
C GLN A 207 -23.07 -19.72 9.83
N ASN A 208 -22.63 -19.74 8.58
CA ASN A 208 -23.36 -20.40 7.48
C ASN A 208 -23.56 -21.90 7.75
N THR A 209 -22.57 -22.57 8.32
CA THR A 209 -22.67 -24.00 8.68
C THR A 209 -23.71 -24.22 9.77
N LYS A 210 -23.71 -23.37 10.81
CA LYS A 210 -24.70 -23.40 11.90
C LYS A 210 -26.12 -23.17 11.36
N ASP A 211 -26.28 -22.16 10.50
CA ASP A 211 -27.58 -21.81 9.91
C ASP A 211 -28.10 -22.95 9.00
N ASN A 212 -27.24 -23.55 8.19
CA ASN A 212 -27.61 -24.70 7.36
C ASN A 212 -27.97 -25.93 8.19
N ASN A 213 -27.21 -26.22 9.26
CA ASN A 213 -27.51 -27.34 10.16
C ASN A 213 -28.85 -27.13 10.88
N SER A 214 -29.15 -25.90 11.34
CA SER A 214 -30.45 -25.61 11.95
C SER A 214 -31.61 -25.82 10.97
N LYS A 215 -31.49 -25.33 9.72
CA LYS A 215 -32.49 -25.55 8.66
C LYS A 215 -32.69 -27.04 8.34
N LEU A 216 -31.60 -27.80 8.29
CA LEU A 216 -31.65 -29.25 8.07
C LEU A 216 -32.35 -29.96 9.23
N GLN A 217 -32.04 -29.59 10.47
CA GLN A 217 -32.73 -30.12 11.65
C GLN A 217 -34.22 -29.83 11.62
N THR A 218 -34.63 -28.59 11.33
CA THR A 218 -36.06 -28.25 11.20
C THR A 218 -36.75 -29.12 10.15
N LYS A 219 -36.15 -29.27 8.96
CA LYS A 219 -36.70 -30.14 7.90
C LYS A 219 -36.77 -31.60 8.32
N VAL A 220 -35.77 -32.11 9.03
CA VAL A 220 -35.77 -33.49 9.55
C VAL A 220 -36.88 -33.66 10.59
N THR A 221 -37.06 -32.71 11.51
CA THR A 221 -38.15 -32.73 12.49
C THR A 221 -39.52 -32.70 11.82
N GLU A 222 -39.73 -31.82 10.84
CA GLU A 222 -40.97 -31.78 10.04
C GLU A 222 -41.27 -33.13 9.37
N LEU A 223 -40.24 -33.75 8.76
CA LEU A 223 -40.39 -35.08 8.13
C LEU A 223 -40.71 -36.17 9.15
N ILE A 224 -40.07 -36.17 10.33
CA ILE A 224 -40.34 -37.15 11.39
C ILE A 224 -41.74 -36.95 11.98
N GLU A 225 -42.20 -35.71 12.17
CA GLU A 225 -43.55 -35.44 12.65
C GLU A 225 -44.62 -35.87 11.65
N THR A 226 -44.36 -35.77 10.34
CA THR A 226 -45.23 -36.36 9.31
C THR A 226 -45.17 -37.89 9.26
N ALA A 227 -44.12 -38.50 9.83
CA ALA A 227 -43.87 -39.94 9.83
C ALA A 227 -44.15 -40.59 11.20
N ARG A 228 -45.26 -40.25 11.85
CA ARG A 228 -45.70 -40.95 13.09
C ARG A 228 -45.84 -42.46 12.83
N PRO A 229 -45.28 -43.34 13.68
CA PRO A 229 -45.45 -44.78 13.54
C PRO A 229 -46.93 -45.13 13.78
N GLY A 230 -47.65 -45.45 12.71
CA GLY A 230 -49.04 -45.92 12.81
C GLY A 230 -49.98 -45.41 11.71
N GLU A 231 -49.69 -44.29 11.06
CA GLU A 231 -50.57 -43.77 10.00
C GLU A 231 -50.16 -44.30 8.62
N ALA A 232 -51.12 -44.91 7.92
CA ALA A 232 -50.88 -45.49 6.62
C ALA A 232 -50.66 -44.40 5.57
N ILE A 233 -49.50 -44.42 4.90
CA ILE A 233 -49.13 -43.55 3.77
C ILE A 233 -50.10 -43.69 2.58
N THR A 234 -51.05 -44.64 2.62
CA THR A 234 -52.03 -44.87 1.57
C THR A 234 -53.39 -45.21 2.18
N ARG A 235 -54.47 -44.65 1.60
CA ARG A 235 -55.88 -44.97 1.94
C ARG A 235 -56.38 -46.26 1.27
N ARG A 236 -55.50 -47.02 0.61
CA ARG A 236 -55.92 -48.17 -0.21
C ARG A 236 -56.01 -49.43 0.63
N PRO A 237 -56.99 -50.30 0.31
CA PRO A 237 -57.17 -51.55 1.02
C PRO A 237 -55.92 -52.42 0.84
N ARG A 238 -55.46 -52.99 1.94
CA ARG A 238 -54.40 -53.99 1.98
C ARG A 238 -54.99 -55.33 1.57
N LYS A 239 -54.23 -56.12 0.81
CA LYS A 239 -54.71 -57.40 0.27
C LYS A 239 -53.59 -58.42 0.26
N ILE A 240 -53.92 -59.69 0.45
CA ILE A 240 -52.93 -60.76 0.37
C ILE A 240 -52.73 -61.11 -1.11
N LEU A 241 -51.49 -61.06 -1.58
CA LEU A 241 -51.17 -61.45 -2.95
C LEU A 241 -51.22 -62.98 -3.08
N MET A 242 -52.18 -63.49 -3.84
CA MET A 242 -52.43 -64.92 -3.99
C MET A 242 -51.68 -65.54 -5.17
N ASN A 243 -51.60 -64.83 -6.29
CA ASN A 243 -50.90 -65.31 -7.48
C ASN A 243 -50.43 -64.15 -8.39
N VAL A 244 -49.42 -64.43 -9.22
CA VAL A 244 -48.89 -63.52 -10.24
C VAL A 244 -48.74 -64.27 -11.57
N ASP A 245 -49.51 -63.86 -12.58
CA ASP A 245 -49.44 -64.48 -13.91
C ASP A 245 -49.00 -63.50 -14.99
N LEU A 246 -48.52 -64.07 -16.11
CA LEU A 246 -48.34 -63.36 -17.36
C LEU A 246 -49.54 -63.63 -18.26
N GLN A 247 -50.13 -62.57 -18.81
CA GLN A 247 -51.22 -62.67 -19.79
C GLN A 247 -50.94 -61.79 -20.99
N GLU A 248 -51.35 -62.25 -22.17
CA GLU A 248 -51.36 -61.41 -23.37
C GLU A 248 -52.46 -60.35 -23.24
N MET A 249 -52.10 -59.09 -23.45
CA MET A 249 -52.97 -57.94 -23.32
C MET A 249 -52.86 -57.05 -24.55
N HIS A 250 -53.99 -56.61 -25.08
CA HIS A 250 -54.01 -55.60 -26.14
C HIS A 250 -53.75 -54.20 -25.58
N THR A 251 -52.85 -53.47 -26.23
CA THR A 251 -52.62 -52.04 -25.99
C THR A 251 -53.04 -51.22 -27.20
N LYS A 252 -53.61 -50.02 -26.96
CA LYS A 252 -54.05 -49.11 -28.03
C LYS A 252 -52.92 -48.73 -29.01
N ASN A 253 -51.66 -48.72 -28.58
CA ASN A 253 -50.52 -48.20 -29.35
C ASN A 253 -49.40 -49.22 -29.66
N ARG A 254 -49.43 -50.44 -29.09
CA ARG A 254 -48.33 -51.43 -29.24
C ARG A 254 -48.79 -52.83 -29.66
N GLY A 255 -50.08 -53.02 -29.95
CA GLY A 255 -50.62 -54.34 -30.29
C GLY A 255 -50.68 -55.28 -29.08
N LEU A 256 -50.53 -56.58 -29.33
CA LEU A 256 -50.52 -57.64 -28.33
C LEU A 256 -49.19 -57.58 -27.55
N VAL A 257 -49.26 -57.43 -26.23
CA VAL A 257 -48.08 -57.40 -25.35
C VAL A 257 -48.31 -58.29 -24.13
N GLN A 258 -47.25 -58.89 -23.61
CA GLN A 258 -47.31 -59.65 -22.37
C GLN A 258 -47.37 -58.69 -21.17
N GLY A 259 -48.37 -58.85 -20.32
CA GLY A 259 -48.59 -58.05 -19.11
C GLY A 259 -48.61 -58.91 -17.85
N VAL A 260 -48.41 -58.28 -16.69
CA VAL A 260 -48.47 -58.93 -15.38
C VAL A 260 -49.87 -58.76 -14.77
N VAL A 261 -50.43 -59.83 -14.22
CA VAL A 261 -51.68 -59.84 -13.47
C VAL A 261 -51.41 -60.28 -12.04
N LEU A 262 -51.83 -59.46 -11.08
CA LEU A 262 -51.82 -59.75 -9.65
C LEU A 262 -53.21 -60.20 -9.23
N TYR A 263 -53.31 -61.29 -8.49
CA TYR A 263 -54.56 -61.80 -7.92
C TYR A 263 -54.52 -61.70 -6.41
N PHE A 264 -55.63 -61.26 -5.82
CA PHE A 264 -55.75 -61.02 -4.39
C PHE A 264 -56.74 -61.97 -3.71
N ASP A 265 -56.63 -62.07 -2.40
CA ASP A 265 -57.50 -62.89 -1.52
C ASP A 265 -58.97 -62.48 -1.56
N ASP A 266 -59.25 -61.21 -1.80
CA ASP A 266 -60.60 -60.67 -1.98
C ASP A 266 -61.21 -60.96 -3.37
N GLY A 267 -60.54 -61.76 -4.20
CA GLY A 267 -60.97 -62.12 -5.55
C GLY A 267 -60.74 -61.03 -6.61
N THR A 268 -60.18 -59.88 -6.23
CA THR A 268 -59.85 -58.82 -7.19
C THR A 268 -58.54 -59.09 -7.93
N SER A 269 -58.35 -58.43 -9.07
CA SER A 269 -57.09 -58.49 -9.80
C SER A 269 -56.64 -57.11 -10.29
N VAL A 270 -55.32 -56.92 -10.38
CA VAL A 270 -54.67 -55.71 -10.93
C VAL A 270 -53.80 -56.11 -12.10
N ARG A 271 -53.94 -55.42 -13.24
CA ARG A 271 -53.29 -55.77 -14.51
C ARG A 271 -52.41 -54.62 -15.00
N ASN A 272 -51.25 -54.93 -15.57
CA ASN A 272 -50.35 -53.95 -16.19
C ASN A 272 -49.67 -54.53 -17.43
N ASN A 273 -49.70 -53.79 -18.55
CA ASN A 273 -49.26 -54.23 -19.88
C ASN A 273 -48.02 -53.48 -20.40
N TRP A 274 -47.14 -53.03 -19.50
CA TRP A 274 -45.90 -52.32 -19.88
C TRP A 274 -44.73 -53.28 -20.11
N SER A 275 -43.65 -52.79 -20.75
CA SER A 275 -42.47 -53.59 -21.09
C SER A 275 -41.77 -54.21 -19.86
N GLY A 276 -41.18 -55.39 -20.04
CA GLY A 276 -40.42 -56.10 -19.00
C GLY A 276 -41.24 -57.00 -18.08
N ALA A 277 -42.36 -57.56 -18.57
CA ALA A 277 -43.31 -58.35 -17.77
C ALA A 277 -42.69 -59.55 -17.05
N GLU A 278 -41.80 -60.31 -17.70
CA GLU A 278 -41.14 -61.48 -17.10
C GLU A 278 -40.25 -61.10 -15.89
N LYS A 279 -39.43 -60.04 -16.05
CA LYS A 279 -38.57 -59.53 -14.97
C LYS A 279 -39.40 -59.01 -13.79
N ARG A 280 -40.57 -58.45 -14.05
CA ARG A 280 -41.48 -58.00 -12.98
C ARG A 280 -42.15 -59.16 -12.28
N LYS A 281 -42.63 -60.17 -13.01
CA LYS A 281 -43.17 -61.40 -12.39
C LYS A 281 -42.15 -62.00 -11.43
N SER A 282 -40.88 -62.17 -11.85
CA SER A 282 -39.87 -62.80 -11.00
C SER A 282 -39.56 -62.04 -9.70
N ILE A 283 -39.77 -60.72 -9.68
CA ILE A 283 -39.63 -59.90 -8.48
C ILE A 283 -40.88 -60.05 -7.59
N ILE A 284 -42.07 -59.94 -8.16
CA ILE A 284 -43.34 -59.93 -7.42
C ILE A 284 -43.75 -61.33 -6.95
N ASP A 285 -43.34 -62.40 -7.64
CA ASP A 285 -43.53 -63.80 -7.22
C ASP A 285 -43.04 -64.04 -5.78
N LYS A 286 -41.97 -63.35 -5.39
CA LYS A 286 -41.38 -63.45 -4.05
C LYS A 286 -42.29 -62.90 -2.95
N LEU A 287 -43.35 -62.19 -3.32
CA LEU A 287 -44.32 -61.57 -2.42
C LEU A 287 -45.63 -62.36 -2.31
N VAL A 288 -45.77 -63.48 -3.05
CA VAL A 288 -46.96 -64.34 -2.95
C VAL A 288 -47.11 -64.85 -1.50
N GLY A 289 -48.33 -64.78 -0.99
CA GLY A 289 -48.69 -65.10 0.39
C GLY A 289 -48.48 -63.95 1.40
N ARG A 290 -48.03 -62.77 0.96
CA ARG A 290 -47.81 -61.60 1.83
C ARG A 290 -48.90 -60.55 1.65
N GLU A 291 -49.14 -59.78 2.71
CA GLU A 291 -49.98 -58.58 2.65
C GLU A 291 -49.23 -57.49 1.85
N VAL A 292 -49.88 -56.98 0.80
CA VAL A 292 -49.31 -55.94 -0.05
C VAL A 292 -50.30 -54.80 -0.28
N VAL A 293 -49.75 -53.64 -0.63
CA VAL A 293 -50.53 -52.48 -1.08
C VAL A 293 -50.11 -52.13 -2.50
N THR A 294 -51.08 -51.91 -3.39
CA THR A 294 -50.82 -51.51 -4.78
C THR A 294 -51.14 -50.03 -5.02
N ASP A 295 -50.17 -49.27 -5.52
CA ASP A 295 -50.44 -47.97 -6.14
C ASP A 295 -50.76 -48.14 -7.65
N VAL A 296 -51.57 -47.24 -8.22
CA VAL A 296 -52.11 -47.40 -9.58
C VAL A 296 -51.51 -46.37 -10.56
N TRP A 297 -50.86 -45.28 -10.15
CA TRP A 297 -50.46 -44.25 -11.14
C TRP A 297 -49.15 -43.50 -10.83
N GLY A 298 -48.25 -43.46 -11.83
CA GLY A 298 -47.12 -42.55 -11.93
C GLY A 298 -46.28 -42.79 -13.20
N ASN A 299 -45.67 -41.74 -13.76
CA ASN A 299 -44.75 -41.80 -14.92
C ASN A 299 -43.39 -42.37 -14.49
N TYR A 300 -43.38 -43.61 -14.01
CA TYR A 300 -42.16 -44.29 -13.63
C TYR A 300 -41.56 -45.07 -14.82
N PRO A 301 -40.23 -45.10 -14.95
CA PRO A 301 -39.54 -46.04 -15.81
C PRO A 301 -40.05 -47.48 -15.59
N SER A 302 -40.10 -48.28 -16.67
CA SER A 302 -40.73 -49.60 -16.66
C SER A 302 -40.05 -50.61 -15.72
N ASP A 303 -38.81 -50.36 -15.34
CA ASP A 303 -38.06 -51.13 -14.36
C ASP A 303 -38.36 -50.72 -12.91
N GLN A 304 -39.04 -49.60 -12.65
CA GLN A 304 -39.29 -49.08 -11.30
C GLN A 304 -40.71 -49.33 -10.78
N TRP A 305 -41.62 -49.89 -11.60
CA TRP A 305 -43.03 -50.09 -11.21
C TRP A 305 -43.25 -51.10 -10.08
N PHE A 306 -42.33 -52.05 -9.84
CA PHE A 306 -42.41 -52.93 -8.66
C PHE A 306 -42.39 -52.13 -7.35
N ALA A 307 -41.89 -50.89 -7.37
CA ALA A 307 -41.95 -49.98 -6.23
C ALA A 307 -43.38 -49.59 -5.84
N ASN A 308 -44.39 -49.85 -6.69
CA ASN A 308 -45.81 -49.63 -6.37
C ASN A 308 -46.46 -50.81 -5.63
N VAL A 309 -45.71 -51.90 -5.39
CA VAL A 309 -46.13 -53.01 -4.53
C VAL A 309 -45.29 -52.95 -3.26
N TYR A 310 -45.88 -52.45 -2.18
CA TYR A 310 -45.19 -52.30 -0.91
C TYR A 310 -45.49 -53.49 0.01
N LEU A 311 -44.44 -54.02 0.66
CA LEU A 311 -44.60 -54.92 1.80
C LEU A 311 -44.97 -54.10 3.04
N LYS A 312 -45.96 -54.57 3.79
CA LYS A 312 -46.24 -54.09 5.14
C LYS A 312 -46.40 -55.25 6.10
#